data_AF-A0A712HK89-F1
#
_entry.id   AF-A0A712HK89-F1
#
_cell.length_a   1.000
_cell.length_b   1.000
_cell.length_c   1.000
_cell.angle_alpha   90.00
_cell.angle_beta   90.00
_cell.angle_gamma   90.00
#
_symmetry.space_group_name_H-M   'P 1'
#
loop_
_entity.id
_entity.type
_entity.pdbx_description
1 polymer ?
#
loop_
_entity_poly.entity_id
_entity_poly.type
_entity_poly.pdbx_seq_one_letter_code
_entity_poly.pdbx_strand_id
1 'polypeptide(L)'
;MDVRQSIHSEHAKTLDTQALRREFLIENIFVADEYTMVYSHIDRIIVGGIMPVSHPVEIGGEVGKQLGVSRLLDRRELGVINIGGAGAII
;
A
#
# COMPACT_ATOMS: atom_id res chain seq x y z
N MET A 1 -6.17 -4.90 -3.07
CA MET A 1 -4.72 -4.79 -2.87
C MET A 1 -4.06 -4.91 -4.22
N ASP A 2 -3.37 -3.85 -4.67
CA ASP A 2 -2.52 -3.90 -5.86
C ASP A 2 -1.23 -4.66 -5.47
N VAL A 3 -0.81 -5.62 -6.29
CA VAL A 3 0.32 -6.51 -5.99
C VAL A 3 1.39 -6.33 -7.06
N ARG A 4 2.55 -5.84 -6.64
CA ARG A 4 3.74 -5.71 -7.49
C ARG A 4 4.67 -6.90 -7.29
N GLN A 5 5.16 -7.43 -8.41
CA GLN A 5 6.09 -8.56 -8.39
C GLN A 5 7.53 -8.06 -8.21
N SER A 6 8.39 -8.92 -7.69
CA SER A 6 9.83 -8.68 -7.73
C SER A 6 10.30 -8.78 -9.18
N ILE A 7 11.27 -7.95 -9.55
CA ILE A 7 11.75 -7.86 -10.92
C ILE A 7 13.27 -7.96 -10.96
N HIS A 8 13.76 -8.78 -11.89
CA HIS A 8 15.19 -8.91 -12.14
C HIS A 8 15.69 -7.69 -12.94
N SER A 9 16.92 -7.24 -12.69
CA SER A 9 17.51 -6.07 -13.36
C SER A 9 17.53 -6.23 -14.89
N GLU A 10 17.90 -7.42 -15.37
CA GLU A 10 17.89 -7.73 -16.81
C GLU A 10 16.50 -7.71 -17.46
N HIS A 11 15.41 -7.85 -16.69
CA HIS A 11 14.06 -7.63 -17.20
C HIS A 11 13.68 -6.16 -17.12
N ALA A 12 13.98 -5.49 -16.01
CA ALA A 12 13.67 -4.08 -15.82
C ALA A 12 14.25 -3.18 -16.93
N LYS A 13 15.47 -3.48 -17.41
CA LYS A 13 16.13 -2.73 -18.50
C LYS A 13 15.40 -2.82 -19.85
N THR A 14 14.54 -3.82 -20.08
CA THR A 14 13.83 -4.02 -21.35
C THR A 14 12.46 -3.34 -21.38
N LEU A 15 12.03 -2.77 -20.26
CA LEU A 15 10.69 -2.20 -20.13
C LEU A 15 10.59 -0.84 -20.82
N ASP A 16 9.49 -0.62 -21.54
CA ASP A 16 9.12 0.70 -22.04
C ASP A 16 8.65 1.63 -20.90
N THR A 17 8.40 2.90 -21.23
CA THR A 17 7.95 3.90 -20.24
C THR A 17 6.68 3.51 -19.50
N GLN A 18 5.72 2.88 -20.19
CA GLN A 18 4.44 2.52 -19.57
C GLN A 18 4.60 1.30 -18.68
N ALA A 19 5.41 0.32 -19.12
CA ALA A 19 5.73 -0.85 -18.32
C ALA A 19 6.48 -0.48 -17.04
N LEU A 20 7.47 0.42 -17.11
CA LEU A 20 8.16 0.93 -15.93
C LEU A 20 7.18 1.56 -14.93
N ARG A 21 6.24 2.39 -15.41
CA ARG A 21 5.21 2.98 -14.53
C ARG A 21 4.31 1.91 -13.91
N ARG A 22 3.84 0.94 -14.71
CA ARG A 22 2.99 -0.14 -14.22
C ARG A 22 3.66 -0.98 -13.13
N GLU A 23 4.97 -1.20 -13.21
CA GLU A 23 5.69 -2.00 -12.21
C GLU A 23 6.06 -1.17 -10.98
N PHE A 24 6.54 0.07 -11.15
CA PHE A 24 7.21 0.82 -10.07
C PHE A 24 6.45 2.04 -9.53
N LEU A 25 5.50 2.59 -10.29
CA LEU A 25 4.77 3.78 -9.87
C LEU A 25 3.43 3.41 -9.23
N ILE A 26 3.14 4.07 -8.10
CA ILE A 26 1.82 4.09 -7.47
C ILE A 26 1.21 5.44 -7.79
N GLU A 27 0.25 5.48 -8.69
CA GLU A 27 -0.31 6.75 -9.20
C GLU A 27 -1.27 7.41 -8.19
N ASN A 28 -2.05 6.59 -7.46
CA ASN A 28 -3.03 7.05 -6.50
C ASN A 28 -2.66 6.55 -5.10
N ILE A 29 -2.14 7.44 -4.26
CA ILE A 29 -1.80 7.14 -2.86
C ILE A 29 -2.92 7.59 -1.91
N PHE A 30 -3.47 8.79 -2.11
CA PHE A 30 -4.52 9.35 -1.26
C PHE A 30 -5.83 9.44 -2.02
N VAL A 31 -6.83 8.70 -1.54
CA VAL A 31 -8.20 8.71 -2.05
C VAL A 31 -9.11 9.07 -0.88
N ALA A 32 -10.04 10.00 -1.10
CA ALA A 32 -10.87 10.52 -0.02
C ALA A 32 -11.70 9.41 0.61
N ASP A 33 -11.72 9.37 1.94
CA ASP A 33 -12.49 8.42 2.74
C ASP A 33 -12.12 6.93 2.53
N GLU A 34 -10.94 6.68 1.94
CA GLU A 34 -10.44 5.34 1.64
C GLU A 34 -8.99 5.16 2.13
N TYR A 35 -8.60 3.88 2.24
CA TYR A 35 -7.19 3.51 2.30
C TYR A 35 -6.77 2.86 0.97
N THR A 36 -5.60 3.23 0.47
CA THR A 36 -4.95 2.52 -0.63
C THR A 36 -3.91 1.55 -0.09
N MET A 37 -3.65 0.46 -0.81
CA MET A 37 -2.69 -0.54 -0.37
C MET A 37 -2.06 -1.25 -1.56
N VAL A 38 -0.74 -1.09 -1.66
CA VAL A 38 0.12 -1.77 -2.63
C VAL A 38 1.08 -2.68 -1.89
N TYR A 39 1.04 -3.97 -2.22
CA TYR A 39 1.96 -4.99 -1.71
C TYR A 39 3.07 -5.21 -2.72
N SER A 40 4.32 -5.00 -2.32
CA SER A 40 5.48 -5.34 -3.15
C SER A 40 6.09 -6.66 -2.70
N HIS A 41 6.38 -7.57 -3.63
CA HIS A 41 7.14 -8.78 -3.31
C HIS A 41 8.62 -8.51 -2.98
N ILE A 42 9.11 -7.29 -3.24
CA ILE A 42 10.42 -6.84 -2.75
C ILE A 42 10.28 -6.57 -1.26
N ASP A 43 10.86 -7.45 -0.45
CA ASP A 43 10.78 -7.49 1.03
C ASP A 43 9.37 -7.50 1.64
N ARG A 44 8.33 -7.73 0.82
CA ARG A 44 6.94 -7.85 1.28
C ARG A 44 6.42 -6.58 1.98
N ILE A 45 6.98 -5.42 1.61
CA ILE A 45 6.53 -4.13 2.13
C ILE A 45 5.13 -3.82 1.60
N ILE A 46 4.32 -3.23 2.47
CA ILE A 46 3.00 -2.72 2.13
C ILE A 46 3.07 -1.19 2.23
N VAL A 47 2.69 -0.50 1.17
CA VAL A 47 2.72 0.96 1.08
C VAL A 47 1.36 1.46 0.63
N GLY A 48 0.92 2.59 1.16
CA GLY A 48 -0.36 3.19 0.82
C GLY A 48 -0.56 4.53 1.50
N GLY A 49 -1.73 5.11 1.26
CA GLY A 49 -2.21 6.31 1.94
C GLY A 49 -3.58 6.06 2.55
N ILE A 50 -3.89 6.82 3.59
CA ILE A 50 -5.18 6.82 4.28
C ILE A 50 -5.61 8.27 4.37
N MET A 51 -6.74 8.64 3.78
CA MET A 51 -7.20 10.03 3.77
C MET A 51 -8.66 10.14 4.23
N PRO A 52 -8.92 10.11 5.55
CA PRO A 52 -10.24 10.37 6.10
C PRO A 52 -10.65 11.83 5.82
N VAL A 53 -11.85 12.05 5.31
CA VAL A 53 -12.41 13.38 5.02
C VAL A 53 -13.75 13.56 5.70
N SER A 54 -14.71 12.69 5.38
CA SER A 54 -16.08 12.70 5.87
C SER A 54 -16.30 11.70 6.99
N HIS A 55 -15.54 10.59 7.00
CA HIS A 55 -15.64 9.57 8.03
C HIS A 55 -14.29 8.93 8.36
N PRO A 56 -14.14 8.30 9.54
CA PRO A 56 -12.96 7.50 9.87
C PRO A 56 -12.75 6.38 8.85
N VAL A 57 -11.49 6.05 8.59
CA VAL A 57 -11.11 4.92 7.74
C VAL A 57 -10.52 3.83 8.62
N GLU A 58 -11.19 2.69 8.66
CA GLU A 58 -10.75 1.52 9.40
C GLU A 58 -10.08 0.52 8.46
N ILE A 59 -8.93 -0.02 8.88
CA ILE A 59 -8.31 -1.15 8.19
C ILE A 59 -8.87 -2.43 8.82
N GLY A 60 -9.77 -3.10 8.10
CA GLY A 60 -10.48 -4.26 8.62
C GLY A 60 -9.67 -5.56 8.59
N GLY A 61 -10.25 -6.60 9.20
CA GLY A 61 -9.67 -7.94 9.29
C GLY A 61 -9.59 -8.68 7.94
N GLU A 62 -10.31 -8.22 6.92
CA GLU A 62 -10.21 -8.73 5.55
C GLU A 62 -8.79 -8.62 4.99
N VAL A 63 -8.04 -7.58 5.35
CA VAL A 63 -6.63 -7.44 4.97
C VAL A 63 -5.78 -8.51 5.67
N GLY A 64 -6.07 -8.80 6.94
CA GLY A 64 -5.43 -9.91 7.66
C GLY A 64 -5.62 -11.25 6.94
N LYS A 65 -6.86 -11.55 6.52
CA LYS A 65 -7.18 -12.79 5.79
C LYS A 65 -6.41 -12.91 4.47
N GLN A 66 -6.25 -11.81 3.73
CA GLN A 66 -5.44 -11.79 2.51
C GLN A 66 -3.96 -12.11 2.76
N LEU A 67 -3.48 -11.86 3.98
CA LEU A 67 -2.11 -12.13 4.42
C LEU A 67 -1.98 -13.43 5.25
N GLY A 68 -3.06 -14.20 5.41
CA GLY A 68 -3.08 -15.46 6.15
C GLY A 68 -3.05 -15.31 7.67
N VAL A 69 -3.44 -14.16 8.21
CA VAL A 69 -3.47 -13.84 9.64
C VAL A 69 -4.82 -13.25 10.06
N SER A 70 -5.06 -13.08 11.36
CA SER A 70 -6.36 -12.56 11.85
C SER A 70 -6.43 -11.04 11.74
N ARG A 71 -5.33 -10.34 12.02
CA ARG A 71 -5.21 -8.87 11.92
C ARG A 71 -3.95 -8.51 11.13
N LEU A 72 -3.98 -7.36 10.45
CA LEU A 72 -2.86 -6.89 9.62
C LEU A 72 -1.51 -6.86 10.37
N LEU A 73 -1.52 -6.47 11.64
CA LEU A 73 -0.30 -6.26 12.44
C LEU A 73 0.08 -7.44 13.34
N ASP A 74 -0.57 -8.60 13.22
CA ASP A 74 -0.22 -9.77 14.04
C ASP A 74 1.25 -10.21 13.85
N ARG A 75 1.83 -9.94 12.68
CA ARG A 75 3.21 -10.32 12.30
C ARG A 75 3.93 -9.21 11.53
N ARG A 76 3.52 -7.95 11.72
CA ARG A 76 4.04 -6.79 10.98
C ARG A 76 4.10 -5.58 11.90
N GLU A 77 5.05 -4.69 11.63
CA GLU A 77 5.09 -3.35 12.19
C GLU A 77 4.54 -2.33 11.18
N LEU A 78 4.09 -1.19 11.69
CA LEU A 78 3.52 -0.10 10.90
C LEU A 78 4.13 1.23 11.34
N GLY A 79 4.68 1.97 10.37
CA GLY A 79 5.04 3.37 10.53
C GLY A 79 4.03 4.25 9.79
N VAL A 80 3.55 5.32 10.44
CA VAL A 80 2.65 6.30 9.83
C VAL A 80 3.24 7.70 10.00
N ILE A 81 3.26 8.46 8.91
CA ILE A 81 3.67 9.87 8.90
C ILE A 81 2.51 10.66 8.30
N ASN A 82 1.94 11.59 9.08
CA ASN A 82 0.91 12.48 8.59
C ASN A 82 1.55 13.67 7.86
N ILE A 83 1.19 13.86 6.59
CA ILE A 83 1.68 14.95 5.73
C ILE A 83 0.56 15.95 5.35
N GLY A 84 -0.63 15.78 5.93
CA GLY A 84 -1.81 16.62 5.68
C GLY A 84 -2.21 17.46 6.89
N GLY A 85 -3.53 17.67 7.07
CA GLY A 85 -4.09 18.35 8.23
C GLY A 85 -4.00 17.52 9.52
N ALA A 86 -4.24 18.15 10.66
CA ALA A 86 -4.28 17.44 11.95
C ALA A 86 -5.35 16.34 11.93
N GLY A 87 -5.01 15.18 12.52
CA GLY A 87 -5.88 14.01 12.60
C GLY A 87 -5.45 13.10 13.76
N ALA A 88 -6.19 12.02 13.96
CA ALA A 88 -5.93 11.05 15.02
C ALA A 88 -5.89 9.62 14.45
N ILE A 89 -5.07 8.77 15.07
CA ILE A 89 -5.01 7.32 14.84
C ILE A 89 -5.34 6.68 16.20
N ILE A 90 -6.27 5.72 16.21
CA ILE A 90 -6.82 5.07 17.41
C ILE A 90 -6.56 3.58 17.34
#